data_AF-A0A968TQ06-F1
#
_entry.id   AF-A0A968TQ06-F1
#
_cell.length_a   1.000
_cell.length_b   1.000
_cell.length_c   1.000
_cell.angle_alpha   90.00
_cell.angle_beta   90.00
_cell.angle_gamma   90.00
#
_symmetry.space_group_name_H-M   'P 1'
#
loop_
_entity.id
_entity.type
_entity.pdbx_description
1 polymer ?
#
loop_
_entity_poly.entity_id
_entity_poly.type
_entity_poly.pdbx_seq_one_letter_code
_entity_poly.pdbx_strand_id
1 'polypeptide(L)'
;MNPYLLSEQAFNSPEGKAQVAESLKELTGRIKKAPEEIKSTPGFRITYSLLTDHIRKTEEVFKKGEMEYARMRLNGMGNLCAGCHMQAPKVSRFSSFEFVVERGRQVNFENAEFLFVIRRYDEALPLFDKLVREYPKNGLASDRLNEVYRRKLAMFARVYQNPDMAISNLKEDLKNAELPVDVRRNVESWIAALEKWKKEKVDPAKMKSPELVAYVAKKLPGSMVRKIAPESPDLFDLLRLSGLLYARLYNEKASPQTQEMLYYLAQIERSLSPLYWYSVSEVYLKECVVQYPKKTFSKKCYDAYREGMEERYAGKDIPEGVRQSIEALKDYL
;
A
#
# COMPACT_ATOMS: atom_id res chain seq x y z
N MET A 1 2.48 -21.68 2.28
CA MET A 1 1.19 -21.11 1.79
C MET A 1 1.08 -21.09 0.26
N ASN A 2 2.00 -20.50 -0.49
CA ASN A 2 2.08 -20.69 -1.95
C ASN A 2 2.71 -22.10 -2.21
N PRO A 3 2.15 -23.02 -3.03
CA PRO A 3 1.15 -22.88 -4.10
C PRO A 3 -0.33 -23.04 -3.71
N TYR A 4 -0.64 -23.41 -2.47
CA TYR A 4 -2.00 -23.81 -2.07
C TYR A 4 -3.05 -22.70 -2.12
N LEU A 5 -2.66 -21.42 -2.14
CA LEU A 5 -3.62 -20.30 -2.24
C LEU A 5 -4.20 -20.12 -3.66
N LEU A 6 -3.49 -20.60 -4.68
CA LEU A 6 -3.80 -20.36 -6.09
C LEU A 6 -4.87 -21.32 -6.65
N SER A 7 -5.13 -22.44 -5.99
CA SER A 7 -6.13 -23.42 -6.40
C SER A 7 -7.00 -23.79 -5.21
N GLU A 8 -8.33 -23.70 -5.38
CA GLU A 8 -9.28 -24.12 -4.36
C GLU A 8 -9.15 -25.62 -4.04
N GLN A 9 -8.92 -26.45 -5.06
CA GLN A 9 -8.69 -27.88 -4.88
C GLN A 9 -7.41 -28.13 -4.06
N ALA A 10 -6.32 -27.45 -4.39
CA ALA A 10 -5.07 -27.56 -3.65
C ALA A 10 -5.24 -27.07 -2.20
N PHE A 11 -5.92 -25.94 -2.00
CA PHE A 11 -6.23 -25.38 -0.68
C PHE A 11 -7.02 -26.37 0.21
N ASN A 12 -7.99 -27.07 -0.39
CA ASN A 12 -8.87 -27.97 0.32
C ASN A 12 -8.30 -29.39 0.53
N SER A 13 -7.20 -29.72 -0.14
CA SER A 13 -6.51 -31.01 0.04
C SER A 13 -6.00 -31.18 1.48
N PRO A 14 -5.85 -32.42 1.99
CA PRO A 14 -5.30 -32.65 3.32
C PRO A 14 -3.91 -32.01 3.54
N GLU A 15 -3.03 -32.11 2.54
CA GLU A 15 -1.70 -31.50 2.58
C GLU A 15 -1.78 -29.97 2.57
N GLY A 16 -2.61 -29.38 1.70
CA GLY A 16 -2.80 -27.94 1.63
C GLY A 16 -3.36 -27.37 2.93
N LYS A 17 -4.35 -28.03 3.53
CA LYS A 17 -4.89 -27.66 4.84
C LYS A 17 -3.83 -27.71 5.93
N ALA A 18 -3.02 -28.77 5.98
CA ALA A 18 -1.93 -28.90 6.96
C ALA A 18 -0.90 -27.78 6.81
N GLN A 19 -0.43 -27.50 5.59
CA GLN A 19 0.55 -26.44 5.34
C GLN A 19 0.00 -25.04 5.61
N VAL A 20 -1.25 -24.76 5.24
CA VAL A 20 -1.89 -23.48 5.52
C VAL A 20 -2.07 -23.28 7.02
N ALA A 21 -2.50 -24.32 7.75
CA ALA A 21 -2.64 -24.28 9.20
C ALA A 21 -1.30 -24.00 9.90
N GLU A 22 -0.24 -24.69 9.50
CA GLU A 22 1.11 -24.48 10.04
C GLU A 22 1.60 -23.06 9.77
N SER A 23 1.47 -22.60 8.53
CA SER A 23 1.89 -21.25 8.14
C SER A 23 1.09 -20.17 8.87
N LEU A 24 -0.22 -20.35 9.06
CA LEU A 24 -1.06 -19.44 9.82
C LEU A 24 -0.63 -19.39 11.29
N LYS A 25 -0.39 -20.55 11.90
CA LYS A 25 0.11 -20.65 13.28
C LYS A 25 1.46 -19.93 13.44
N GLU A 26 2.37 -20.10 12.48
CA GLU A 26 3.67 -19.43 12.49
C GLU A 26 3.51 -17.91 12.36
N LEU A 27 2.71 -17.45 11.39
CA LEU A 27 2.44 -16.01 11.20
C LEU A 27 1.79 -15.40 12.44
N THR A 28 0.74 -16.02 12.99
CA THR A 28 0.12 -15.59 14.26
C THR A 28 1.15 -15.54 15.37
N GLY A 29 2.06 -16.51 15.45
CA GLY A 29 3.16 -16.52 16.43
C GLY A 29 4.09 -15.31 16.28
N ARG A 30 4.51 -15.00 15.04
CA ARG A 30 5.43 -13.90 14.73
C ARG A 30 4.81 -12.51 14.95
N ILE A 31 3.50 -12.35 14.72
CA ILE A 31 2.82 -11.05 14.83
C ILE A 31 2.26 -10.74 16.23
N LYS A 32 2.35 -11.68 17.19
CA LYS A 32 1.83 -11.48 18.56
C LYS A 32 2.44 -10.27 19.26
N LYS A 33 3.67 -9.90 18.90
CA LYS A 33 4.37 -8.75 19.48
C LYS A 33 4.90 -7.89 18.35
N ALA A 34 4.38 -6.67 18.27
CA ALA A 34 4.93 -5.65 17.37
C ALA A 34 6.43 -5.46 17.66
N PRO A 35 7.29 -5.46 16.62
CA PRO A 35 8.67 -5.00 16.76
C PRO A 35 8.73 -3.58 17.34
N GLU A 36 9.78 -3.25 18.07
CA GLU A 36 9.89 -1.94 18.72
C GLU A 36 9.90 -0.77 17.72
N GLU A 37 10.49 -0.99 16.55
CA GLU A 37 10.46 -0.04 15.43
C GLU A 37 9.01 0.25 15.00
N ILE A 38 8.17 -0.77 14.83
CA ILE A 38 6.74 -0.61 14.50
C ILE A 38 5.95 0.12 15.61
N LYS A 39 6.30 -0.12 16.88
CA LYS A 39 5.65 0.56 18.02
C LYS A 39 6.00 2.04 18.10
N SER A 40 7.21 2.40 17.71
CA SER A 40 7.74 3.75 17.83
C SER A 40 7.46 4.61 16.58
N THR A 41 7.22 3.99 15.43
CA THR A 41 6.91 4.69 14.18
C THR A 41 5.43 5.11 14.09
N PRO A 42 5.12 6.42 14.00
CA PRO A 42 3.74 6.89 13.80
C PRO A 42 3.13 6.35 12.51
N GLY A 43 1.86 5.95 12.55
CA GLY A 43 1.11 5.42 11.41
C GLY A 43 1.22 3.90 11.23
N PHE A 44 2.23 3.26 11.83
CA PHE A 44 2.46 1.82 11.69
C PHE A 44 1.73 1.00 12.76
N ARG A 45 1.50 1.57 13.95
CA ARG A 45 0.89 0.84 15.08
C ARG A 45 -0.52 0.34 14.77
N ILE A 46 -1.38 1.21 14.26
CA ILE A 46 -2.76 0.83 13.95
C ILE A 46 -2.78 -0.10 12.73
N THR A 47 -1.96 0.16 11.70
CA THR A 47 -1.81 -0.74 10.56
C THR A 47 -1.38 -2.15 10.99
N TYR A 48 -0.42 -2.25 11.91
CA TYR A 48 0.04 -3.52 12.47
C TYR A 48 -1.04 -4.22 13.31
N SER A 49 -1.81 -3.46 14.09
CA SER A 49 -2.95 -3.99 14.84
C SER A 49 -4.02 -4.58 13.90
N LEU A 50 -4.32 -3.89 12.79
CA LEU A 50 -5.23 -4.40 11.76
C LEU A 50 -4.71 -5.67 11.08
N LEU A 51 -3.41 -5.73 10.76
CA LEU A 51 -2.79 -6.94 10.25
C LEU A 51 -2.90 -8.10 11.24
N THR A 52 -2.65 -7.82 12.53
CA THR A 52 -2.74 -8.80 13.62
C THR A 52 -4.16 -9.35 13.75
N ASP A 53 -5.16 -8.47 13.77
CA ASP A 53 -6.56 -8.86 13.82
C ASP A 53 -6.99 -9.62 12.57
N HIS A 54 -6.52 -9.20 11.38
CA HIS A 54 -6.81 -9.90 10.13
C HIS A 54 -6.28 -11.32 10.13
N ILE A 55 -5.02 -11.53 10.51
CA ILE A 55 -4.40 -12.86 10.54
C ILE A 55 -5.09 -13.74 11.59
N ARG A 56 -5.34 -13.21 12.80
CA ARG A 56 -6.06 -13.93 13.86
C ARG A 56 -7.45 -14.37 13.41
N LYS A 57 -8.25 -13.46 12.86
CA LYS A 57 -9.59 -13.79 12.35
C LYS A 57 -9.55 -14.78 11.20
N THR A 58 -8.52 -14.71 10.35
CA THR A 58 -8.31 -15.68 9.27
C THR A 58 -8.00 -17.07 9.81
N GLU A 59 -7.17 -17.18 10.84
CA GLU A 59 -6.91 -18.43 11.56
C GLU A 59 -8.18 -18.99 12.23
N GLU A 60 -8.99 -18.14 12.85
CA GLU A 60 -10.27 -18.54 13.46
C GLU A 60 -11.26 -19.10 12.45
N VAL A 61 -11.47 -18.39 11.33
CA VAL A 61 -12.33 -18.83 10.22
C VAL A 61 -11.81 -20.15 9.62
N PHE A 62 -10.50 -20.26 9.41
CA PHE A 62 -9.88 -21.50 8.92
C PHE A 62 -10.14 -22.68 9.87
N LYS A 63 -9.97 -22.50 11.18
CA LYS A 63 -10.25 -23.54 12.19
C LYS A 63 -11.71 -23.95 12.26
N LYS A 64 -12.65 -23.06 11.91
CA LYS A 64 -14.08 -23.36 11.84
C LYS A 64 -14.50 -24.17 10.61
N GLY A 65 -13.60 -24.42 9.67
CA GLY A 65 -13.94 -25.15 8.44
C GLY A 65 -14.44 -24.25 7.30
N GLU A 66 -14.47 -22.93 7.48
CA GLU A 66 -14.93 -21.95 6.48
C GLU A 66 -13.83 -21.71 5.41
N MET A 67 -13.48 -22.75 4.65
CA MET A 67 -12.28 -22.79 3.81
C MET A 67 -12.27 -21.75 2.69
N GLU A 68 -13.40 -21.53 2.02
CA GLU A 68 -13.49 -20.53 0.96
C GLU A 68 -13.26 -19.12 1.51
N TYR A 69 -13.90 -18.79 2.64
CA TYR A 69 -13.74 -17.50 3.29
C TYR A 69 -12.33 -17.31 3.83
N ALA A 70 -11.72 -18.35 4.43
CA ALA A 70 -10.33 -18.33 4.85
C ALA A 70 -9.37 -18.07 3.66
N ARG A 71 -9.57 -18.78 2.53
CA ARG A 71 -8.78 -18.59 1.31
C ARG A 71 -8.91 -17.17 0.77
N MET A 72 -10.12 -16.62 0.73
CA MET A 72 -10.36 -15.23 0.31
C MET A 72 -9.62 -14.24 1.21
N ARG A 73 -9.68 -14.42 2.54
CA ARG A 73 -8.97 -13.57 3.50
C ARG A 73 -7.44 -13.67 3.36
N LEU A 74 -6.91 -14.88 3.12
CA LEU A 74 -5.48 -15.10 2.85
C LEU A 74 -5.03 -14.43 1.56
N ASN A 75 -5.82 -14.54 0.48
CA ASN A 75 -5.53 -13.84 -0.78
C ASN A 75 -5.57 -12.31 -0.59
N GLY A 76 -6.47 -11.79 0.25
CA GLY A 76 -6.51 -10.37 0.60
C GLY A 76 -5.32 -9.91 1.45
N MET A 77 -4.63 -10.82 2.16
CA MET A 77 -3.55 -10.45 3.08
C MET A 77 -2.36 -9.80 2.36
N GLY A 78 -2.07 -10.19 1.11
CA GLY A 78 -1.00 -9.59 0.30
C GLY A 78 -1.14 -8.07 0.19
N ASN A 79 -2.37 -7.57 0.03
CA ASN A 79 -2.64 -6.14 -0.07
C ASN A 79 -2.45 -5.41 1.28
N LEU A 80 -2.79 -6.03 2.42
CA LEU A 80 -2.51 -5.47 3.74
C LEU A 80 -1.01 -5.41 4.01
N CYS A 81 -0.28 -6.48 3.66
CA CYS A 81 1.16 -6.53 3.75
C CYS A 81 1.81 -5.44 2.89
N ALA A 82 1.43 -5.33 1.62
CA ALA A 82 1.88 -4.27 0.73
C ALA A 82 1.59 -2.87 1.30
N GLY A 83 0.36 -2.63 1.77
CA GLY A 83 -0.03 -1.35 2.35
C GLY A 83 0.83 -0.92 3.54
N CYS A 84 1.26 -1.86 4.39
CA CYS A 84 2.20 -1.59 5.48
C CYS A 84 3.65 -1.44 4.98
N HIS A 85 4.07 -2.35 4.10
CA HIS A 85 5.46 -2.46 3.65
C HIS A 85 5.90 -1.31 2.73
N MET A 86 4.96 -0.71 2.00
CA MET A 86 5.22 0.47 1.18
C MET A 86 5.41 1.75 2.01
N GLN A 87 5.07 1.74 3.30
CA GLN A 87 5.31 2.86 4.22
C GLN A 87 6.76 2.91 4.69
N ALA A 88 7.52 1.83 4.52
CA ALA A 88 8.90 1.76 4.97
C ALA A 88 9.86 1.98 3.78
N PRO A 89 10.67 3.05 3.77
CA PRO A 89 11.50 3.43 2.62
C PRO A 89 12.67 2.48 2.33
N LYS A 90 12.89 1.45 3.17
CA LYS A 90 14.02 0.53 3.03
C LYS A 90 13.67 -0.67 2.15
N VAL A 91 14.59 -1.09 1.29
CA VAL A 91 14.57 -2.43 0.68
C VAL A 91 14.90 -3.44 1.78
N SER A 92 14.10 -4.49 1.93
CA SER A 92 14.41 -5.55 2.91
C SER A 92 15.28 -6.60 2.26
N ARG A 93 16.60 -6.59 2.52
CA ARG A 93 17.51 -7.63 2.03
C ARG A 93 17.57 -8.87 2.93
N PHE A 94 17.10 -8.76 4.18
CA PHE A 94 17.10 -9.85 5.13
C PHE A 94 15.69 -10.40 5.29
N SER A 95 15.41 -11.48 4.59
CA SER A 95 14.20 -12.27 4.74
C SER A 95 14.59 -13.62 5.32
N SER A 96 13.91 -14.06 6.38
CA SER A 96 14.02 -15.46 6.85
C SER A 96 13.44 -16.46 5.85
N PHE A 97 13.00 -16.00 4.67
CA PHE A 97 12.36 -16.79 3.62
C PHE A 97 13.24 -16.95 2.36
N GLU A 98 14.58 -16.98 2.47
CA GLU A 98 15.46 -17.06 1.28
C GLU A 98 15.14 -18.28 0.37
N PHE A 99 14.72 -19.40 0.96
CA PHE A 99 14.22 -20.56 0.20
C PHE A 99 12.97 -20.25 -0.66
N VAL A 100 12.09 -19.36 -0.18
CA VAL A 100 10.89 -18.93 -0.92
C VAL A 100 11.25 -17.89 -1.98
N VAL A 101 12.28 -17.08 -1.73
CA VAL A 101 12.81 -16.12 -2.71
C VAL A 101 13.31 -16.83 -3.97
N GLU A 102 14.03 -17.95 -3.84
CA GLU A 102 14.53 -18.69 -5.01
C GLU A 102 13.41 -19.13 -5.96
N ARG A 103 12.27 -19.59 -5.42
CA ARG A 103 11.08 -19.90 -6.23
C ARG A 103 10.42 -18.64 -6.80
N GLY A 104 10.50 -17.54 -6.07
CA GLY A 104 10.04 -16.22 -6.49
C GLY A 104 10.80 -15.61 -7.67
N ARG A 105 11.91 -16.20 -8.12
CA ARG A 105 12.67 -15.70 -9.29
C ARG A 105 12.12 -16.17 -10.64
N GLN A 106 11.17 -17.11 -10.65
CA GLN A 106 10.50 -17.48 -11.90
C GLN A 106 9.58 -16.35 -12.36
N VAL A 107 9.57 -16.11 -13.66
CA VAL A 107 8.87 -14.96 -14.27
C VAL A 107 7.39 -15.29 -14.42
N ASN A 108 6.62 -14.91 -13.42
CA ASN A 108 5.17 -14.85 -13.46
C ASN A 108 4.69 -13.71 -12.53
N PHE A 109 3.42 -13.34 -12.68
CA PHE A 109 2.84 -12.24 -11.93
C PHE A 109 2.85 -12.51 -10.42
N GLU A 110 2.47 -13.72 -10.00
CA GLU A 110 2.33 -14.11 -8.60
C GLU A 110 3.67 -14.00 -7.84
N ASN A 111 4.76 -14.37 -8.50
CA ASN A 111 6.11 -14.30 -7.96
C ASN A 111 6.62 -12.86 -7.87
N ALA A 112 6.41 -12.06 -8.91
CA ALA A 112 6.76 -10.64 -8.89
C ALA A 112 5.98 -9.89 -7.78
N GLU A 113 4.68 -10.19 -7.65
CA GLU A 113 3.82 -9.65 -6.60
C GLU A 113 4.27 -10.13 -5.21
N PHE A 114 4.65 -11.40 -5.07
CA PHE A 114 5.20 -11.91 -3.82
C PHE A 114 6.47 -11.15 -3.40
N LEU A 115 7.44 -11.01 -4.30
CA LEU A 115 8.68 -10.27 -4.04
C LEU A 115 8.41 -8.79 -3.69
N PHE A 116 7.47 -8.16 -4.41
CA PHE A 116 7.01 -6.81 -4.11
C PHE A 116 6.44 -6.72 -2.69
N VAL A 117 5.51 -7.61 -2.34
CA VAL A 117 4.86 -7.63 -1.03
C VAL A 117 5.88 -7.84 0.08
N ILE A 118 6.94 -8.61 -0.10
CA ILE A 118 8.00 -8.81 0.92
C ILE A 118 9.14 -7.77 0.86
N ARG A 119 8.97 -6.68 0.09
CA ARG A 119 9.93 -5.56 -0.04
C ARG A 119 11.27 -5.93 -0.69
N ARG A 120 11.30 -6.98 -1.52
CA ARG A 120 12.44 -7.34 -2.39
C ARG A 120 12.27 -6.64 -3.74
N TYR A 121 12.17 -5.32 -3.71
CA TYR A 121 11.82 -4.49 -4.88
C TYR A 121 12.86 -4.58 -6.00
N ASP A 122 14.13 -4.74 -5.64
CA ASP A 122 15.25 -4.97 -6.55
C ASP A 122 15.14 -6.28 -7.34
N GLU A 123 14.49 -7.30 -6.79
CA GLU A 123 14.18 -8.55 -7.50
C GLU A 123 12.80 -8.52 -8.16
N ALA A 124 11.82 -7.83 -7.57
CA ALA A 124 10.46 -7.73 -8.13
C ALA A 124 10.43 -6.92 -9.44
N LEU A 125 11.13 -5.79 -9.49
CA LEU A 125 11.11 -4.87 -10.63
C LEU A 125 11.58 -5.53 -11.93
N PRO A 126 12.70 -6.29 -11.99
CA PRO A 126 13.08 -7.04 -13.18
C PRO A 126 12.04 -8.05 -13.67
N LEU A 127 11.30 -8.70 -12.76
CA LEU A 127 10.22 -9.62 -13.15
C LEU A 127 9.05 -8.86 -13.76
N PHE A 128 8.64 -7.74 -13.15
CA PHE A 128 7.62 -6.86 -13.70
C PHE A 128 8.01 -6.28 -15.06
N ASP A 129 9.28 -5.88 -15.23
CA ASP A 129 9.82 -5.44 -16.51
C ASP A 129 9.68 -6.51 -17.60
N LYS A 130 10.04 -7.76 -17.29
CA LYS A 130 9.90 -8.86 -18.23
C LYS A 130 8.43 -9.16 -18.56
N LEU A 131 7.55 -9.08 -17.55
CA LEU A 131 6.11 -9.24 -17.74
C LEU A 131 5.53 -8.20 -18.72
N VAL A 132 5.97 -6.94 -18.64
CA VAL A 132 5.54 -5.88 -19.55
C VAL A 132 6.15 -6.04 -20.95
N ARG A 133 7.46 -6.29 -21.03
CA ARG A 133 8.20 -6.32 -22.30
C ARG A 133 7.89 -7.55 -23.16
N GLU A 134 7.46 -8.64 -22.54
CA GLU A 134 7.05 -9.86 -23.23
C GLU A 134 5.53 -9.96 -23.43
N TYR A 135 4.75 -8.99 -22.96
CA TYR A 135 3.30 -8.97 -23.19
C TYR A 135 2.96 -8.91 -24.70
N PRO A 136 1.93 -9.62 -25.19
CA PRO A 136 1.08 -10.60 -24.48
C PRO A 136 1.64 -12.03 -24.52
N LYS A 137 2.83 -12.26 -25.09
CA LYS A 137 3.39 -13.60 -25.35
C LYS A 137 3.59 -14.45 -24.10
N ASN A 138 3.75 -13.81 -22.94
CA ASN A 138 3.86 -14.48 -21.64
C ASN A 138 2.51 -14.87 -21.01
N GLY A 139 1.38 -14.64 -21.68
CA GLY A 139 0.04 -14.99 -21.20
C GLY A 139 -0.49 -14.11 -20.07
N LEU A 140 0.17 -12.99 -19.76
CA LEU A 140 -0.32 -12.04 -18.77
C LEU A 140 -1.65 -11.42 -19.22
N ALA A 141 -2.67 -11.48 -18.37
CA ALA A 141 -3.96 -10.85 -18.64
C ALA A 141 -3.87 -9.31 -18.60
N SER A 142 -4.72 -8.63 -19.37
CA SER A 142 -4.68 -7.16 -19.50
C SER A 142 -4.99 -6.42 -18.18
N ASP A 143 -5.84 -6.99 -17.32
CA ASP A 143 -6.12 -6.44 -15.99
C ASP A 143 -4.89 -6.54 -15.07
N ARG A 144 -4.13 -7.64 -15.18
CA ARG A 144 -2.86 -7.83 -14.48
C ARG A 144 -1.77 -6.90 -14.99
N LEU A 145 -1.75 -6.57 -16.28
CA LEU A 145 -0.81 -5.58 -16.83
C LEU A 145 -0.96 -4.20 -16.14
N ASN A 146 -2.21 -3.76 -15.92
CA ASN A 146 -2.46 -2.53 -15.18
C ASN A 146 -1.98 -2.60 -13.72
N GLU A 147 -2.15 -3.74 -13.06
CA GLU A 147 -1.60 -3.97 -11.72
C GLU A 147 -0.07 -3.89 -11.71
N VAL A 148 0.60 -4.51 -12.68
CA VAL A 148 2.06 -4.43 -12.83
C VAL A 148 2.52 -2.96 -12.88
N TYR A 149 1.88 -2.12 -13.69
CA TYR A 149 2.21 -0.70 -13.73
C TYR A 149 1.96 0.02 -12.40
N ARG A 150 0.84 -0.25 -11.70
CA ARG A 150 0.60 0.30 -10.36
C ARG A 150 1.74 -0.03 -9.39
N ARG A 151 2.24 -1.27 -9.43
CA ARG A 151 3.39 -1.71 -8.61
C ARG A 151 4.67 -0.98 -9.00
N LYS A 152 4.98 -0.92 -10.31
CA LYS A 152 6.15 -0.19 -10.84
C LYS A 152 6.14 1.29 -10.44
N LEU A 153 5.03 1.99 -10.67
CA LEU A 153 4.88 3.40 -10.31
C LEU A 153 5.07 3.64 -8.82
N ALA A 154 4.51 2.77 -7.98
CA ALA A 154 4.70 2.91 -6.55
C ALA A 154 6.15 2.66 -6.11
N MET A 155 6.86 1.69 -6.71
CA MET A 155 8.29 1.53 -6.46
C MET A 155 9.08 2.78 -6.88
N PHE A 156 8.84 3.33 -8.06
CA PHE A 156 9.54 4.52 -8.54
C PHE A 156 9.26 5.78 -7.73
N ALA A 157 7.98 6.04 -7.41
CA ALA A 157 7.54 7.28 -6.78
C ALA A 157 7.66 7.25 -5.25
N ARG A 158 7.35 6.12 -4.59
CA ARG A 158 7.38 6.02 -3.12
C ARG A 158 8.71 5.54 -2.58
N VAL A 159 9.25 4.48 -3.20
CA VAL A 159 10.38 3.73 -2.64
C VAL A 159 11.71 4.31 -3.13
N TYR A 160 11.95 4.27 -4.44
CA TYR A 160 13.21 4.73 -5.02
C TYR A 160 13.31 6.26 -5.07
N GLN A 161 12.18 6.95 -5.21
CA GLN A 161 12.10 8.40 -5.36
C GLN A 161 13.06 8.94 -6.44
N ASN A 162 13.15 8.22 -7.57
CA ASN A 162 14.13 8.52 -8.62
C ASN A 162 13.42 8.69 -9.99
N PRO A 163 13.24 9.94 -10.46
CA PRO A 163 12.57 10.18 -11.73
C PRO A 163 13.35 9.64 -12.93
N ASP A 164 14.69 9.73 -12.91
CA ASP A 164 15.53 9.28 -14.02
C ASP A 164 15.42 7.77 -14.23
N MET A 165 15.47 7.01 -13.15
CA MET A 165 15.27 5.56 -13.18
C MET A 165 13.89 5.21 -13.74
N ALA A 166 12.85 5.90 -13.28
CA ALA A 166 11.48 5.67 -13.72
C ALA A 166 11.29 5.98 -15.21
N ILE A 167 11.80 7.14 -15.67
CA ILE A 167 11.74 7.56 -17.07
C ILE A 167 12.44 6.55 -17.96
N SER A 168 13.68 6.17 -17.60
CA SER A 168 14.45 5.20 -18.36
C SER A 168 13.71 3.87 -18.47
N ASN A 169 13.17 3.37 -17.35
CA ASN A 169 12.46 2.09 -17.33
C ASN A 169 11.16 2.12 -18.15
N LEU A 170 10.33 3.15 -18.00
CA LEU A 170 9.07 3.28 -18.73
C LEU A 170 9.29 3.52 -20.24
N LYS A 171 10.36 4.21 -20.65
CA LYS A 171 10.73 4.33 -22.07
C LYS A 171 11.11 2.98 -22.67
N GLU A 172 11.74 2.08 -21.91
CA GLU A 172 12.00 0.71 -22.37
C GLU A 172 10.71 -0.10 -22.53
N ASP A 173 9.73 0.08 -21.64
CA ASP A 173 8.43 -0.60 -21.77
C ASP A 173 7.70 -0.21 -23.06
N LEU A 174 7.77 1.08 -23.46
CA LEU A 174 7.16 1.57 -24.70
C LEU A 174 7.73 0.94 -25.99
N LYS A 175 8.90 0.29 -25.93
CA LYS A 175 9.45 -0.47 -27.07
C LYS A 175 8.63 -1.72 -27.39
N ASN A 176 7.79 -2.19 -26.46
CA ASN A 176 6.84 -3.24 -26.76
C ASN A 176 5.68 -2.68 -27.61
N ALA A 177 5.71 -3.00 -28.91
CA ALA A 177 4.69 -2.59 -29.88
C ALA A 177 3.31 -3.24 -29.65
N GLU A 178 3.21 -4.27 -28.81
CA GLU A 178 1.96 -4.99 -28.52
C GLU A 178 1.21 -4.47 -27.27
N LEU A 179 1.73 -3.43 -26.60
CA LEU A 179 1.01 -2.83 -25.48
C LEU A 179 -0.34 -2.24 -25.93
N PRO A 180 -1.43 -2.42 -25.15
CA PRO A 180 -2.71 -1.79 -25.42
C PRO A 180 -2.58 -0.27 -25.55
N VAL A 181 -3.38 0.35 -26.43
CA VAL A 181 -3.28 1.77 -26.77
C VAL A 181 -3.48 2.67 -25.55
N ASP A 182 -4.44 2.32 -24.70
CA ASP A 182 -4.72 3.02 -23.45
C ASP A 182 -3.54 2.92 -22.47
N VAL A 183 -2.95 1.73 -22.33
CA VAL A 183 -1.75 1.51 -21.49
C VAL A 183 -0.58 2.36 -22.00
N ARG A 184 -0.35 2.37 -23.32
CA ARG A 184 0.74 3.14 -23.94
C ARG A 184 0.59 4.65 -23.66
N ARG A 185 -0.62 5.18 -23.85
CA ARG A 185 -0.96 6.58 -23.53
C ARG A 185 -0.75 6.90 -22.06
N ASN A 186 -1.09 5.98 -21.15
CA ASN A 186 -0.87 6.16 -19.72
C ASN A 186 0.63 6.22 -19.39
N VAL A 187 1.43 5.32 -19.97
CA VAL A 187 2.89 5.31 -19.79
C VAL A 187 3.53 6.60 -20.29
N GLU A 188 3.12 7.11 -21.45
CA GLU A 188 3.57 8.41 -21.97
C GLU A 188 3.20 9.57 -21.06
N SER A 189 1.96 9.58 -20.53
CA SER A 189 1.49 10.58 -19.56
C SER A 189 2.35 10.55 -18.28
N TRP A 190 2.63 9.36 -17.74
CA TRP A 190 3.48 9.21 -16.56
C TRP A 190 4.92 9.65 -16.82
N ILE A 191 5.50 9.35 -17.98
CA ILE A 191 6.82 9.87 -18.39
C ILE A 191 6.80 11.40 -18.42
N ALA A 192 5.75 12.03 -18.97
CA ALA A 192 5.65 13.49 -18.99
C ALA A 192 5.56 14.08 -17.57
N ALA A 193 4.84 13.43 -16.64
CA ALA A 193 4.80 13.84 -15.24
C ALA A 193 6.18 13.70 -14.55
N LEU A 194 6.87 12.59 -14.79
CA LEU A 194 8.22 12.35 -14.29
C LEU A 194 9.24 13.38 -14.81
N GLU A 195 9.16 13.77 -16.08
CA GLU A 195 10.02 14.80 -16.68
C GLU A 195 9.75 16.19 -16.06
N LYS A 196 8.51 16.47 -15.62
CA LYS A 196 8.21 17.67 -14.82
C LYS A 196 8.85 17.60 -13.44
N TRP A 197 8.73 16.45 -12.75
CA TRP A 197 9.37 16.24 -11.45
C TRP A 197 10.89 16.39 -11.54
N LYS A 198 11.54 15.79 -12.55
CA LYS A 198 12.99 15.90 -12.77
C LYS A 198 13.49 17.35 -12.87
N LYS A 199 12.64 18.27 -13.35
CA LYS A 199 12.96 19.70 -13.50
C LYS A 199 12.75 20.51 -12.23
N GLU A 200 12.18 19.92 -11.17
CA GLU A 200 12.03 20.61 -9.90
C GLU A 200 13.41 20.88 -9.28
N LYS A 201 13.68 22.16 -8.96
CA LYS A 201 14.94 22.58 -8.32
C LYS A 201 14.96 22.33 -6.82
N VAL A 202 13.79 22.08 -6.24
CA VAL A 202 13.60 21.88 -4.82
C VAL A 202 13.65 20.38 -4.54
N ASP A 203 14.38 20.00 -3.50
CA ASP A 203 14.46 18.62 -3.02
C ASP A 203 13.68 18.49 -1.70
N PRO A 204 12.41 18.03 -1.74
CA PRO A 204 11.58 17.92 -0.54
C PRO A 204 12.10 16.91 0.48
N ALA A 205 12.94 15.95 0.06
CA ALA A 205 13.49 14.96 0.98
C ALA A 205 14.45 15.61 2.00
N LYS A 206 15.04 16.77 1.65
CA LYS A 206 15.95 17.54 2.51
C LYS A 206 15.28 18.62 3.35
N MET A 207 13.98 18.89 3.13
CA MET A 207 13.23 19.88 3.90
C MET A 207 13.15 19.50 5.37
N LYS A 208 12.89 20.45 6.27
CA LYS A 208 12.47 20.14 7.64
C LYS A 208 10.99 19.79 7.70
N SER A 209 10.55 19.17 8.79
CA SER A 209 9.15 18.71 8.94
C SER A 209 8.09 19.80 8.68
N PRO A 210 8.22 21.04 9.19
CA PRO A 210 7.27 22.10 8.87
C PRO A 210 7.25 22.47 7.38
N GLU A 211 8.41 22.53 6.74
CA GLU A 211 8.55 22.89 5.33
C GLU A 211 8.00 21.80 4.41
N LEU A 212 8.29 20.53 4.73
CA LEU A 212 7.77 19.37 3.98
C LEU A 212 6.25 19.33 4.03
N VAL A 213 5.67 19.56 5.20
CA VAL A 213 4.22 19.56 5.39
C VAL A 213 3.56 20.71 4.62
N ALA A 214 4.13 21.91 4.66
CA ALA A 214 3.65 23.03 3.85
C ALA A 214 3.78 22.76 2.33
N TYR A 215 4.88 22.11 1.92
CA TYR A 215 5.09 21.68 0.53
C TYR A 215 4.01 20.69 0.10
N VAL A 216 3.72 19.67 0.91
CA VAL A 216 2.66 18.69 0.65
C VAL A 216 1.30 19.39 0.55
N ALA A 217 0.94 20.21 1.53
CA ALA A 217 -0.33 20.93 1.56
C ALA A 217 -0.56 21.76 0.29
N LYS A 218 0.49 22.40 -0.23
CA LYS A 218 0.46 23.20 -1.47
C LYS A 218 0.35 22.34 -2.73
N LYS A 219 0.93 21.14 -2.72
CA LYS A 219 1.01 20.23 -3.87
C LYS A 219 -0.18 19.29 -3.97
N LEU A 220 -0.93 19.10 -2.89
CA LEU A 220 -2.17 18.34 -2.94
C LEU A 220 -3.19 19.04 -3.86
N PRO A 221 -3.90 18.29 -4.73
CA PRO A 221 -4.94 18.86 -5.57
C PRO A 221 -6.06 19.47 -4.69
N GLY A 222 -6.43 20.73 -4.97
CA GLY A 222 -7.30 21.53 -4.11
C GLY A 222 -8.75 21.02 -3.99
N SER A 223 -9.24 20.32 -5.02
CA SER A 223 -10.36 19.39 -4.84
C SER A 223 -9.74 18.02 -4.72
N MET A 224 -9.78 17.43 -3.52
CA MET A 224 -9.27 16.07 -3.35
C MET A 224 -10.12 15.15 -4.22
N VAL A 225 -9.57 14.78 -5.37
CA VAL A 225 -10.19 13.92 -6.36
C VAL A 225 -10.47 12.61 -5.64
N ARG A 226 -11.74 12.40 -5.26
CA ARG A 226 -12.16 11.32 -4.36
C ARG A 226 -11.76 9.94 -4.88
N LYS A 227 -11.55 9.84 -6.19
CA LYS A 227 -11.10 8.63 -6.89
C LYS A 227 -10.21 9.06 -8.05
N ILE A 228 -8.90 8.88 -7.93
CA ILE A 228 -8.03 9.07 -9.09
C ILE A 228 -8.16 7.86 -10.02
N ALA A 229 -8.24 8.13 -11.32
CA ALA A 229 -8.14 7.08 -12.32
C ALA A 229 -6.67 6.64 -12.47
N PRO A 230 -6.38 5.38 -12.87
CA PRO A 230 -5.02 4.91 -13.12
C PRO A 230 -4.21 5.82 -14.06
N GLU A 231 -4.87 6.40 -15.07
CA GLU A 231 -4.30 7.31 -16.06
C GLU A 231 -4.05 8.73 -15.54
N SER A 232 -4.54 9.05 -14.34
CA SER A 232 -4.43 10.41 -13.80
C SER A 232 -2.96 10.78 -13.60
N PRO A 233 -2.51 11.95 -14.09
CA PRO A 233 -1.16 12.45 -13.80
C PRO A 233 -0.95 12.66 -12.29
N ASP A 234 -2.03 12.89 -11.53
CA ASP A 234 -1.98 13.07 -10.08
C ASP A 234 -1.60 11.79 -9.33
N LEU A 235 -1.75 10.60 -9.95
CA LEU A 235 -1.32 9.33 -9.35
C LEU A 235 0.15 9.41 -8.96
N PHE A 236 0.99 9.92 -9.86
CA PHE A 236 2.42 10.00 -9.62
C PHE A 236 2.74 10.96 -8.46
N ASP A 237 2.12 12.13 -8.46
CA ASP A 237 2.33 13.14 -7.42
C ASP A 237 1.87 12.63 -6.06
N LEU A 238 0.70 11.99 -5.98
CA LEU A 238 0.19 11.41 -4.73
C LEU A 238 1.09 10.29 -4.20
N LEU A 239 1.58 9.41 -5.07
CA LEU A 239 2.55 8.38 -4.68
C LEU A 239 3.85 9.02 -4.16
N ARG A 240 4.38 10.04 -4.85
CA ARG A 240 5.60 10.74 -4.41
C ARG A 240 5.42 11.43 -3.07
N LEU A 241 4.35 12.20 -2.90
CA LEU A 241 4.06 12.93 -1.66
C LEU A 241 3.90 11.98 -0.47
N SER A 242 3.19 10.86 -0.66
CA SER A 242 3.08 9.83 0.38
C SER A 242 4.44 9.19 0.69
N GLY A 243 5.27 8.90 -0.32
CA GLY A 243 6.64 8.41 -0.11
C GLY A 243 7.50 9.33 0.76
N LEU A 244 7.42 10.64 0.54
CA LEU A 244 8.14 11.64 1.34
C LEU A 244 7.66 11.66 2.80
N LEU A 245 6.34 11.63 3.01
CA LEU A 245 5.75 11.59 4.36
C LEU A 245 6.08 10.27 5.08
N TYR A 246 6.05 9.14 4.37
CA TYR A 246 6.45 7.84 4.91
C TYR A 246 7.91 7.81 5.32
N ALA A 247 8.81 8.26 4.45
CA ALA A 247 10.22 8.36 4.78
C ALA A 247 10.46 9.26 6.00
N ARG A 248 9.71 10.35 6.13
CA ARG A 248 9.76 11.24 7.29
C ARG A 248 9.34 10.54 8.58
N LEU A 249 8.13 9.97 8.61
CA LEU A 249 7.59 9.31 9.80
C LEU A 249 8.42 8.10 10.22
N TYR A 250 9.01 7.40 9.26
CA TYR A 250 9.84 6.24 9.51
C TYR A 250 11.22 6.59 10.10
N ASN A 251 11.87 7.65 9.59
CA ASN A 251 13.25 7.97 9.98
C ASN A 251 13.36 8.98 11.14
N GLU A 252 12.31 9.74 11.44
CA GLU A 252 12.31 10.75 12.50
C GLU A 252 11.40 10.35 13.67
N LYS A 253 11.76 10.81 14.87
CA LYS A 253 10.88 10.70 16.03
C LYS A 253 9.62 11.57 15.81
N ALA A 254 8.54 11.21 16.51
CA ALA A 254 7.33 12.02 16.51
C ALA A 254 7.64 13.49 16.84
N SER A 255 7.04 14.39 16.07
CA SER A 255 7.21 15.85 16.15
C SER A 255 5.84 16.53 16.19
N PRO A 256 5.76 17.85 16.46
CA PRO A 256 4.49 18.57 16.38
C PRO A 256 3.79 18.44 15.02
N GLN A 257 4.56 18.24 13.94
CA GLN A 257 4.04 18.07 12.58
C GLN A 257 3.54 16.65 12.28
N THR A 258 3.85 15.66 13.12
CA THR A 258 3.43 14.27 12.87
C THR A 258 1.92 14.14 12.71
N GLN A 259 1.13 14.87 13.51
CA GLN A 259 -0.33 14.85 13.41
C GLN A 259 -0.80 15.34 12.03
N GLU A 260 -0.21 16.42 11.53
CA GLU A 260 -0.53 16.99 10.22
C GLU A 260 -0.07 16.08 9.06
N MET A 261 1.08 15.41 9.20
CA MET A 261 1.52 14.40 8.23
C MET A 261 0.54 13.23 8.13
N LEU A 262 0.03 12.73 9.26
CA LEU A 262 -0.98 11.67 9.28
C LEU A 262 -2.28 12.13 8.61
N TYR A 263 -2.69 13.38 8.83
CA TYR A 263 -3.84 13.97 8.14
C TYR A 263 -3.64 13.95 6.61
N TYR A 264 -2.51 14.46 6.10
CA TYR A 264 -2.28 14.48 4.65
C TYR A 264 -2.07 13.09 4.06
N LEU A 265 -1.42 12.16 4.78
CA LEU A 265 -1.36 10.76 4.37
C LEU A 265 -2.75 10.15 4.23
N ALA A 266 -3.65 10.41 5.18
CA ALA A 266 -5.02 9.92 5.10
C ALA A 266 -5.73 10.41 3.83
N GLN A 267 -5.53 11.68 3.48
CA GLN A 267 -6.11 12.26 2.28
C GLN A 267 -5.54 11.61 1.00
N ILE A 268 -4.22 11.49 0.93
CA ILE A 268 -3.54 10.87 -0.21
C ILE A 268 -4.00 9.42 -0.40
N GLU A 269 -4.03 8.64 0.68
CA GLU A 269 -4.41 7.23 0.64
C GLU A 269 -5.88 7.02 0.32
N ARG A 270 -6.75 7.94 0.74
CA ARG A 270 -8.16 7.93 0.32
C ARG A 270 -8.27 8.07 -1.19
N SER A 271 -7.57 9.03 -1.78
CA SER A 271 -7.57 9.24 -3.23
C SER A 271 -7.00 8.06 -4.00
N LEU A 272 -5.98 7.39 -3.44
CA LEU A 272 -5.35 6.20 -4.01
C LEU A 272 -6.12 4.90 -3.79
N SER A 273 -7.06 4.87 -2.83
CA SER A 273 -7.78 3.65 -2.46
C SER A 273 -8.49 2.90 -3.60
N PRO A 274 -9.01 3.51 -4.68
CA PRO A 274 -9.58 2.73 -5.78
C PRO A 274 -8.56 1.84 -6.50
N LEU A 275 -7.26 2.14 -6.35
CA LEU A 275 -6.15 1.43 -6.97
C LEU A 275 -5.57 0.34 -6.05
N TYR A 276 -5.99 0.28 -4.79
CA TYR A 276 -5.46 -0.64 -3.78
C TYR A 276 -6.61 -1.25 -2.95
N TRP A 277 -6.57 -2.56 -2.71
CA TRP A 277 -7.70 -3.25 -2.06
C TRP A 277 -8.00 -2.79 -0.62
N TYR A 278 -7.03 -2.21 0.07
CA TYR A 278 -7.21 -1.67 1.42
C TYR A 278 -6.79 -0.22 1.48
N SER A 279 -7.73 0.64 1.89
CA SER A 279 -7.39 2.01 2.27
C SER A 279 -6.83 2.02 3.69
N VAL A 280 -5.63 2.56 3.85
CA VAL A 280 -5.08 2.89 5.17
C VAL A 280 -5.49 4.31 5.62
N SER A 281 -6.34 5.00 4.86
CA SER A 281 -6.73 6.39 5.17
C SER A 281 -7.36 6.52 6.56
N GLU A 282 -8.27 5.61 6.92
CA GLU A 282 -8.94 5.62 8.22
C GLU A 282 -7.99 5.34 9.37
N VAL A 283 -6.99 4.51 9.11
CA VAL A 283 -5.96 4.13 10.07
C VAL A 283 -5.19 5.36 10.50
N TYR A 284 -4.76 6.17 9.53
CA TYR A 284 -4.07 7.43 9.82
C TYR A 284 -4.95 8.46 10.52
N LEU A 285 -6.23 8.57 10.16
CA LEU A 285 -7.14 9.50 10.83
C LEU A 285 -7.39 9.10 12.29
N LYS A 286 -7.59 7.80 12.56
CA LYS A 286 -7.71 7.29 13.93
C LYS A 286 -6.44 7.54 14.72
N GLU A 287 -5.27 7.27 14.15
CA GLU A 287 -4.00 7.51 14.85
C GLU A 287 -3.79 9.00 15.12
N CYS A 288 -4.10 9.85 14.14
CA CYS A 288 -4.03 11.30 14.26
C CYS A 288 -4.87 11.84 15.43
N VAL A 289 -6.05 11.26 15.68
CA VAL A 289 -6.93 11.65 16.79
C VAL A 289 -6.45 11.06 18.12
N VAL A 290 -6.26 9.74 18.16
CA VAL A 290 -6.01 9.00 19.41
C VAL A 290 -4.64 9.31 20.02
N GLN A 291 -3.62 9.47 19.19
CA GLN A 291 -2.23 9.67 19.66
C GLN A 291 -1.89 11.13 19.92
N TYR A 292 -2.69 12.04 19.36
CA TYR A 292 -2.48 13.48 19.48
C TYR A 292 -3.77 14.19 19.89
N PRO A 293 -4.39 13.80 21.02
CA PRO A 293 -5.67 14.38 21.44
C PRO A 293 -5.54 15.87 21.74
N LYS A 294 -6.63 16.62 21.50
CA LYS A 294 -6.75 18.05 21.83
C LYS A 294 -5.66 18.92 21.19
N LYS A 295 -5.12 18.48 20.06
CA LYS A 295 -4.16 19.21 19.20
C LYS A 295 -4.84 19.80 17.97
N THR A 296 -4.14 20.71 17.28
CA THR A 296 -4.63 21.51 16.14
C THR A 296 -5.29 20.69 15.04
N PHE A 297 -4.80 19.47 14.75
CA PHE A 297 -5.35 18.63 13.69
C PHE A 297 -6.35 17.56 14.16
N SER A 298 -6.59 17.42 15.48
CA SER A 298 -7.47 16.35 16.01
C SER A 298 -8.87 16.46 15.45
N LYS A 299 -9.45 17.67 15.49
CA LYS A 299 -10.78 17.92 14.92
C LYS A 299 -10.81 17.67 13.41
N LYS A 300 -9.80 18.14 12.66
CA LYS A 300 -9.71 17.91 11.20
C LYS A 300 -9.66 16.42 10.85
N CYS A 301 -8.87 15.65 11.61
CA CYS A 301 -8.77 14.21 11.41
C CYS A 301 -10.07 13.48 11.77
N TYR A 302 -10.71 13.87 12.87
CA TYR A 302 -12.01 13.34 13.27
C TYR A 302 -13.09 13.63 12.23
N ASP A 303 -13.22 14.89 11.79
CA ASP A 303 -14.21 15.30 10.79
C ASP A 303 -14.01 14.50 9.49
N ALA A 304 -12.77 14.42 9.01
CA ALA A 304 -12.43 13.65 7.82
C ALA A 304 -12.71 12.15 7.98
N TYR A 305 -12.53 11.57 9.18
CA TYR A 305 -12.86 10.17 9.46
C TYR A 305 -14.37 9.94 9.40
N ARG A 306 -15.13 10.77 10.13
CA ARG A 306 -16.58 10.72 10.17
C ARG A 306 -17.17 10.86 8.77
N GLU A 307 -16.79 11.91 8.03
CA GLU A 307 -17.27 12.15 6.66
C GLU A 307 -16.96 10.96 5.74
N GLY A 308 -15.76 10.37 5.87
CA GLY A 308 -15.41 9.18 5.09
C GLY A 308 -16.28 7.96 5.42
N MET A 309 -16.70 7.80 6.67
CA MET A 309 -17.62 6.73 7.08
C MET A 309 -19.03 7.01 6.57
N GLU A 310 -19.52 8.23 6.75
CA GLU A 310 -20.84 8.66 6.26
C GLU A 310 -20.94 8.48 4.74
N GLU A 311 -19.90 8.86 3.98
CA GLU A 311 -19.86 8.66 2.53
C GLU A 311 -19.87 7.16 2.16
N ARG A 312 -19.05 6.33 2.83
CA ARG A 312 -18.99 4.89 2.55
C ARG A 312 -20.34 4.20 2.73
N TYR A 313 -21.12 4.63 3.72
CA TYR A 313 -22.42 4.06 4.05
C TYR A 313 -23.57 4.94 3.56
N ALA A 314 -23.33 5.91 2.67
CA ALA A 314 -24.38 6.77 2.15
C ALA A 314 -25.51 5.93 1.52
N GLY A 315 -26.75 6.18 1.96
CA GLY A 315 -27.93 5.42 1.54
C GLY A 315 -28.12 4.08 2.25
N LYS A 316 -27.33 3.78 3.30
CA LYS A 316 -27.45 2.59 4.15
C LYS A 316 -27.27 2.96 5.63
N ASP A 317 -27.70 2.08 6.53
CA ASP A 317 -27.41 2.24 7.95
C ASP A 317 -25.91 2.04 8.22
N ILE A 318 -25.32 2.97 8.97
CA ILE A 318 -23.94 2.84 9.45
C ILE A 318 -23.89 1.70 10.47
N PRO A 319 -23.03 0.67 10.29
CA PRO A 319 -22.93 -0.43 11.24
C PRO A 319 -22.61 0.07 12.65
N GLU A 320 -23.16 -0.61 13.67
CA GLU A 320 -23.04 -0.18 15.07
C GLU A 320 -21.59 0.02 15.51
N GLY A 321 -20.69 -0.90 15.17
CA GLY A 321 -19.26 -0.76 15.50
C GLY A 321 -18.60 0.46 14.85
N VAL A 322 -19.09 0.92 13.69
CA VAL A 322 -18.60 2.15 13.04
C VAL A 322 -19.13 3.38 13.78
N ARG A 323 -20.43 3.41 14.16
CA ARG A 323 -21.00 4.49 14.97
C ARG A 323 -20.28 4.62 16.31
N GLN A 324 -20.10 3.52 17.02
CA GLN A 324 -19.34 3.48 18.27
C GLN A 324 -17.90 3.99 18.08
N SER A 325 -17.25 3.60 16.99
CA SER A 325 -15.91 4.12 16.68
C SER A 325 -15.90 5.61 16.36
N ILE A 326 -16.96 6.20 15.80
CA ILE A 326 -17.06 7.64 15.59
C ILE A 326 -17.26 8.33 16.94
N GLU A 327 -18.21 7.88 17.74
CA GLU A 327 -18.51 8.47 19.05
C GLU A 327 -17.31 8.42 19.99
N ALA A 328 -16.63 7.27 20.09
CA ALA A 328 -15.45 7.12 20.93
C ALA A 328 -14.30 8.08 20.56
N LEU A 329 -14.19 8.52 19.30
CA LEU A 329 -13.16 9.47 18.89
C LEU A 329 -13.44 10.90 19.34
N LYS A 330 -14.70 11.24 19.69
CA LYS A 330 -15.06 12.58 20.20
C LYS A 330 -14.38 12.90 21.52
N ASP A 331 -14.11 11.89 22.34
CA ASP A 331 -13.46 12.04 23.66
C ASP A 331 -12.01 12.57 23.56
N TYR A 332 -11.43 12.52 22.36
CA TYR A 332 -10.06 12.94 22.06
C TYR A 332 -9.97 14.35 21.44
N LEU A 333 -11.12 14.99 21.18
CA LEU A 333 -11.20 16.37 20.68
C LEU A 333 -10.98 17.38 21.80
#